data_AF-A0A842KV96-F1
#
_entry.id   AF-A0A842KV96-F1
#
_cell.length_a   1.000
_cell.length_b   1.000
_cell.length_c   1.000
_cell.angle_alpha   90.00
_cell.angle_beta   90.00
_cell.angle_gamma   90.00
#
_symmetry.space_group_name_H-M   'P 1'
#
loop_
_entity.id
_entity.type
_entity.pdbx_description
1 polymer ?
#
loop_
_entity_poly.entity_id
_entity_poly.type
_entity_poly.pdbx_seq_one_letter_code
_entity_poly.pdbx_strand_id
1 'polypeptide(L)'
;MNIRNVREGDFIRIAELAWKCKPMATERNSIYHLFTKFFSSTSFVAEEDQRIIGFLLGFISQDNPEEAYIHLLCVHPRFRRDGIASKLLKEFIETVKM
;
A
#
# COMPACT_ATOMS: atom_id res chain seq x y z
N MET A 1 1.11 9.49 13.06
CA MET A 1 0.87 8.49 11.99
C MET A 1 -0.44 7.70 12.18
N ASN A 2 -1.25 7.57 11.13
CA ASN A 2 -2.49 6.77 11.04
C ASN A 2 -2.39 5.77 9.87
N ILE A 3 -2.95 4.57 10.00
CA ILE A 3 -3.11 3.62 8.89
C ILE A 3 -4.58 3.61 8.48
N ARG A 4 -4.83 3.61 7.18
CA ARG A 4 -6.18 3.49 6.62
C ARG A 4 -6.14 2.80 5.27
N ASN A 5 -7.28 2.28 4.84
CA ASN A 5 -7.47 1.87 3.45
C ASN A 5 -7.18 3.04 2.49
N VAL A 6 -6.69 2.68 1.32
CA VAL A 6 -6.55 3.63 0.20
C VAL A 6 -7.91 4.14 -0.26
N ARG A 7 -7.92 5.33 -0.81
CA ARG A 7 -9.04 5.94 -1.53
C ARG A 7 -8.64 6.07 -2.99
N GLU A 8 -9.60 6.06 -3.91
CA GLU A 8 -9.33 6.18 -5.35
C GLU A 8 -8.42 7.39 -5.65
N GLY A 9 -8.66 8.55 -5.03
CA GLY A 9 -7.83 9.75 -5.22
C GLY A 9 -6.40 9.69 -4.66
N ASP A 10 -6.00 8.62 -3.97
CA ASP A 10 -4.64 8.47 -3.45
C ASP A 10 -3.62 8.07 -4.52
N PHE A 11 -4.06 7.57 -5.68
CA PHE A 11 -3.18 6.91 -6.65
C PHE A 11 -2.00 7.77 -7.14
N ILE A 12 -2.20 9.07 -7.35
CA ILE A 12 -1.13 9.99 -7.76
C ILE A 12 -0.09 10.14 -6.65
N ARG A 13 -0.53 10.33 -5.40
CA ARG A 13 0.35 10.48 -4.24
C ARG A 13 1.13 9.20 -3.93
N ILE A 14 0.50 8.04 -4.15
CA ILE A 14 1.16 6.73 -4.06
C ILE A 14 2.22 6.58 -5.16
N ALA A 15 1.89 6.93 -6.41
CA ALA A 15 2.84 6.89 -7.51
C ALA A 15 4.06 7.78 -7.24
N GLU A 16 3.85 9.02 -6.78
CA GLU A 16 4.92 9.95 -6.39
C GLU A 16 5.83 9.40 -5.29
N LEU A 17 5.25 8.69 -4.31
CA LEU A 17 6.01 8.04 -3.25
C LEU A 17 6.77 6.82 -3.78
N ALA A 18 6.19 6.02 -4.67
CA ALA A 18 6.83 4.84 -5.26
C ALA A 18 8.13 5.20 -5.98
N TRP A 19 8.19 6.32 -6.70
CA TRP A 19 9.41 6.85 -7.34
C TRP A 19 10.57 7.08 -6.36
N LYS A 20 10.28 7.29 -5.07
CA LYS A 20 11.29 7.51 -4.01
C LYS A 20 11.75 6.20 -3.35
N CYS A 21 11.14 5.07 -3.69
CA CYS A 21 11.34 3.77 -3.04
C CYS A 21 12.27 2.81 -3.79
N LYS A 22 13.36 3.31 -4.37
CA LYS A 22 14.38 2.45 -4.99
C LYS A 22 14.89 1.39 -3.98
N PRO A 23 15.16 0.14 -4.42
CA PRO A 23 15.19 -0.34 -5.80
C PRO A 23 13.84 -0.83 -6.37
N MET A 24 12.71 -0.61 -5.68
CA MET A 24 11.39 -1.06 -6.14
C MET A 24 11.08 -0.52 -7.54
N ALA A 25 10.60 -1.39 -8.44
CA ALA A 25 10.12 -0.97 -9.76
C ALA A 25 8.96 0.01 -9.60
N THR A 26 8.96 1.07 -10.40
CA THR A 26 7.85 2.02 -10.44
C THR A 26 6.89 1.60 -11.54
N GLU A 27 5.61 1.51 -11.19
CA GLU A 27 4.56 1.09 -12.10
C GLU A 27 3.92 2.28 -12.82
N ARG A 28 3.09 1.99 -13.84
CA ARG A 28 2.25 3.01 -14.47
C ARG A 28 1.18 3.50 -13.50
N ASN A 29 0.76 4.76 -13.65
CA ASN A 29 -0.34 5.34 -12.86
C ASN A 29 -1.64 4.51 -12.89
N SER A 30 -1.90 3.81 -14.01
CA SER A 30 -3.05 2.91 -14.14
C SER A 30 -3.00 1.72 -13.17
N ILE A 31 -1.82 1.23 -12.79
CA ILE A 31 -1.67 0.15 -11.80
C ILE A 31 -2.02 0.68 -10.41
N TYR A 32 -1.50 1.85 -10.03
CA TYR A 32 -1.89 2.48 -8.76
C TYR A 32 -3.40 2.79 -8.70
N HIS A 33 -3.98 3.26 -9.82
CA HIS A 33 -5.42 3.48 -9.92
C HIS A 33 -6.22 2.17 -9.78
N LEU A 34 -5.78 1.09 -10.43
CA LEU A 34 -6.39 -0.25 -10.30
C LEU A 34 -6.49 -0.68 -8.83
N PHE A 35 -5.40 -0.59 -8.07
CA PHE A 35 -5.40 -0.98 -6.66
C PHE A 35 -6.25 -0.06 -5.78
N THR A 36 -6.16 1.25 -5.99
CA THR A 36 -6.94 2.21 -5.18
C THR A 36 -8.43 2.19 -5.49
N LYS A 37 -8.84 1.69 -6.66
CA LYS A 37 -10.24 1.54 -7.06
C LYS A 37 -10.83 0.17 -6.72
N PHE A 38 -10.17 -0.91 -7.15
CA PHE A 38 -10.74 -2.26 -7.14
C PHE A 38 -10.24 -3.12 -5.98
N PHE A 39 -9.11 -2.76 -5.36
CA PHE A 39 -8.49 -3.51 -4.26
C PHE A 39 -8.33 -2.64 -3.00
N SER A 40 -9.22 -1.67 -2.81
CA SER A 40 -9.12 -0.69 -1.72
C SER A 40 -9.30 -1.30 -0.33
N SER A 41 -10.10 -2.37 -0.22
CA SER A 41 -10.32 -3.09 1.05
C SER A 41 -9.07 -3.80 1.58
N THR A 42 -8.12 -4.13 0.71
CA THR A 42 -6.88 -4.88 1.03
C THR A 42 -5.62 -4.06 0.73
N SER A 43 -5.77 -2.76 0.48
CA SER A 43 -4.67 -1.84 0.20
C SER A 43 -4.69 -0.67 1.19
N PHE A 44 -3.53 -0.29 1.69
CA PHE A 44 -3.38 0.62 2.82
C PHE A 44 -2.38 1.74 2.55
N VAL A 45 -2.58 2.87 3.21
CA VAL A 45 -1.59 3.94 3.32
C VAL A 45 -1.32 4.25 4.79
N ALA A 46 -0.06 4.58 5.08
CA ALA A 46 0.36 5.20 6.32
C ALA A 46 0.44 6.71 6.10
N GLU A 47 -0.29 7.48 6.90
CA GLU A 47 -0.37 8.93 6.81
C GLU A 47 0.18 9.62 8.06
N GLU A 48 0.92 10.70 7.85
CA GLU A 48 1.37 11.61 8.91
C GLU A 48 1.31 13.04 8.38
N ASP A 49 0.75 13.96 9.17
CA ASP A 49 0.54 15.37 8.77
C ASP A 49 -0.09 15.53 7.39
N GLN A 50 -1.12 14.73 7.11
CA GLN A 50 -1.84 14.65 5.82
C GLN A 50 -0.99 14.23 4.61
N ARG A 51 0.22 13.68 4.85
CA ARG A 51 1.11 13.16 3.83
C ARG A 51 1.13 11.64 3.89
N ILE A 52 1.06 11.00 2.73
CA ILE A 52 1.30 9.55 2.62
C ILE A 52 2.81 9.33 2.75
N ILE A 53 3.21 8.61 3.80
CA ILE A 53 4.61 8.28 4.12
C ILE A 53 4.94 6.80 3.90
N GLY A 54 3.92 5.98 3.65
CA GLY A 54 4.06 4.59 3.25
C GLY A 54 2.77 4.05 2.65
N PHE A 55 2.87 2.97 1.89
CA PHE A 55 1.72 2.27 1.33
C PHE A 55 1.98 0.77 1.19
N LEU A 56 0.89 0.00 1.17
CA LEU A 56 0.86 -1.41 0.81
C LEU A 56 -0.29 -1.62 -0.18
N LEU A 57 0.01 -2.20 -1.34
CA LEU A 57 -0.98 -2.59 -2.35
C LEU A 57 -1.01 -4.11 -2.44
N GLY A 58 -2.18 -4.70 -2.23
CA GLY A 58 -2.37 -6.14 -2.26
C GLY A 58 -3.82 -6.53 -2.51
N PHE A 59 -4.04 -7.83 -2.70
CA PHE A 59 -5.37 -8.42 -2.91
C PHE A 59 -5.39 -9.89 -2.45
N ILE A 60 -6.60 -10.43 -2.28
CA ILE A 60 -6.86 -11.87 -2.09
C ILE A 60 -7.06 -12.49 -3.48
N SER A 61 -6.44 -13.65 -3.73
CA SER A 61 -6.57 -14.35 -5.01
C SER A 61 -8.02 -14.72 -5.28
N GLN A 62 -8.48 -14.49 -6.50
CA GLN A 62 -9.84 -14.88 -6.92
C GLN A 62 -9.95 -16.38 -7.20
N ASP A 63 -8.84 -17.01 -7.58
CA ASP A 63 -8.79 -18.45 -7.89
C ASP A 63 -8.60 -19.30 -6.62
N ASN A 64 -7.91 -18.76 -5.62
CA ASN A 64 -7.69 -19.42 -4.32
C ASN A 64 -7.83 -18.42 -3.15
N PRO A 65 -8.98 -18.37 -2.47
CA PRO A 65 -9.22 -17.43 -1.36
C PRO A 65 -8.28 -17.59 -0.15
N GLU A 66 -7.57 -18.71 -0.03
CA GLU A 66 -6.56 -18.94 1.02
C GLU A 66 -5.22 -18.24 0.73
N GLU A 67 -5.08 -17.63 -0.46
CA GLU A 67 -3.88 -16.93 -0.90
C GLU A 67 -4.11 -15.42 -0.99
N ALA A 68 -3.15 -14.66 -0.47
CA ALA A 68 -3.10 -13.21 -0.62
C ALA A 68 -1.76 -12.78 -1.22
N TYR A 69 -1.79 -11.78 -2.08
CA TYR A 69 -0.63 -11.26 -2.79
C TYR A 69 -0.39 -9.79 -2.46
N ILE A 70 0.83 -9.49 -2.01
CA ILE A 70 1.31 -8.11 -1.85
C ILE A 70 2.06 -7.75 -3.14
N HIS A 71 1.51 -6.81 -3.90
CA HIS A 71 2.13 -6.34 -5.13
C HIS A 71 3.25 -5.35 -4.85
N LEU A 72 3.00 -4.33 -4.01
CA LEU A 72 3.97 -3.30 -3.67
C LEU A 72 3.87 -2.92 -2.20
N LEU A 73 5.02 -2.75 -1.55
CA LEU A 73 5.16 -2.21 -0.19
C LEU A 73 6.30 -1.20 -0.18
N CYS A 74 5.99 0.05 0.16
CA CYS A 74 6.96 1.13 0.15
C CYS A 74 6.79 2.02 1.38
N VAL A 75 7.92 2.42 1.95
CA VAL A 75 8.01 3.43 3.01
C VAL A 75 8.99 4.50 2.55
N HIS A 76 8.56 5.75 2.67
CA HIS A 76 9.35 6.92 2.32
C HIS A 76 10.74 6.84 3.00
N PRO A 77 11.86 7.06 2.28
CA PRO A 77 13.21 6.83 2.79
C PRO A 77 13.52 7.48 4.15
N ARG A 78 13.00 8.70 4.38
CA ARG A 78 13.16 9.44 5.64
C ARG A 78 12.44 8.84 6.86
N PHE A 79 11.47 7.95 6.65
CA PHE A 79 10.65 7.32 7.69
C PHE A 79 10.92 5.81 7.80
N ARG A 80 12.02 5.34 7.21
CA ARG A 80 12.44 3.94 7.31
C ARG A 80 13.02 3.67 8.70
N ARG A 81 12.91 2.43 9.16
CA ARG A 81 13.30 1.95 10.50
C ARG A 81 12.41 2.44 11.66
N ASP A 82 11.29 3.10 11.35
CA ASP A 82 10.29 3.53 12.34
C ASP A 82 9.09 2.55 12.46
N GLY A 83 9.25 1.32 11.97
CA GLY A 83 8.24 0.25 12.08
C GLY A 83 7.01 0.40 11.18
N ILE A 84 7.00 1.36 10.24
CA ILE A 84 5.84 1.65 9.37
C ILE A 84 5.47 0.46 8.49
N ALA A 85 6.46 -0.17 7.83
CA ALA A 85 6.23 -1.35 6.98
C ALA A 85 5.60 -2.50 7.78
N SER A 86 6.06 -2.72 9.02
CA SER A 86 5.51 -3.75 9.90
C SER A 86 4.05 -3.49 10.27
N LYS A 87 3.69 -2.23 10.51
CA LYS A 87 2.29 -1.87 10.81
C LYS A 87 1.39 -2.03 9.58
N LEU A 88 1.84 -1.62 8.39
CA LEU A 88 1.12 -1.85 7.14
C LEU A 88 0.92 -3.34 6.87
N LEU A 89 1.97 -4.15 7.06
CA LEU A 89 1.90 -5.59 6.87
C LEU A 89 0.98 -6.26 7.89
N LYS A 90 1.00 -5.81 9.15
CA LYS A 90 0.09 -6.31 10.18
C LYS A 90 -1.38 -6.07 9.80
N GLU A 91 -1.72 -4.85 9.38
CA GLU A 91 -3.07 -4.51 8.95
C GLU A 91 -3.54 -5.37 7.77
N PHE A 92 -2.66 -5.56 6.77
CA PHE A 92 -2.93 -6.43 5.65
C PHE A 92 -3.19 -7.88 6.08
N ILE A 93 -2.33 -8.44 6.92
CA ILE A 93 -2.46 -9.80 7.43
C ILE A 93 -3.75 -9.97 8.25
N GLU A 94 -4.10 -9.01 9.10
CA GLU A 94 -5.35 -9.04 9.87
C GLU A 94 -6.56 -8.97 8.94
N THR A 95 -6.49 -8.18 7.87
CA THR A 95 -7.58 -8.04 6.89
C THR A 95 -7.81 -9.31 6.06
N VAL A 96 -6.76 -10.00 5.63
CA VAL A 96 -6.88 -11.18 4.74
C VAL A 96 -7.03 -12.51 5.48
N LYS A 97 -6.95 -12.49 6.82
CA LYS A 97 -7.15 -13.68 7.67
C LYS A 97 -8.60 -13.89 8.12
N MET A 98 -9.46 -12.87 7.94
CA MET A 98 -10.89 -12.94 8.28
C MET A 98 -11.69 -13.50 7.11
#